data_AF-A0A4R1YZI5-F1
#
_entry.id   AF-A0A4R1YZI5-F1
#
_cell.length_a   1.000
_cell.length_b   1.000
_cell.length_c   1.000
_cell.angle_alpha   90.00
_cell.angle_beta   90.00
_cell.angle_gamma   90.00
#
_symmetry.space_group_name_H-M   'P 1'
#
loop_
_entity.id
_entity.type
_entity.pdbx_description
1 polymer ?
#
loop_
_entity_poly.entity_id
_entity_poly.type
_entity_poly.pdbx_seq_one_letter_code
_entity_poly.pdbx_strand_id
1 'polypeptide(L)'
;MPAPVLDHIVRQHAEQAAFLWTIYDRHMLNPEENEEMDALRLSRLIERLEAHLDGLRVAGADGLRIAQELFAEYPEPGELFVLRMLQPGAAGLRIADLDLAKVREYLDAKLG
;
A
#
# COMPACT_ATOMS: atom_id res chain seq x y z
N MET A 1 27.59 3.89 -10.79
CA MET A 1 27.15 3.83 -9.37
C MET A 1 25.64 3.91 -9.38
N PRO A 2 24.91 3.10 -8.59
CA PRO A 2 23.47 3.29 -8.42
C PRO A 2 23.19 4.69 -7.87
N ALA A 3 22.03 5.27 -8.21
CA ALA A 3 21.61 6.55 -7.67
C ALA A 3 21.44 6.43 -6.14
N PRO A 4 21.81 7.46 -5.35
CA PRO A 4 21.62 7.42 -3.91
C PRO A 4 20.14 7.33 -3.55
N VAL A 5 19.81 6.45 -2.60
CA VAL A 5 18.47 6.39 -2.01
C VAL A 5 18.32 7.50 -0.99
N LEU A 6 17.18 8.20 -1.02
CA LEU A 6 16.83 9.21 -0.04
C LEU A 6 15.80 8.61 0.93
N ASP A 7 16.26 8.07 2.06
CA ASP A 7 15.43 7.30 3.00
C ASP A 7 14.11 8.00 3.37
N HIS A 8 14.14 9.30 3.69
CA HIS A 8 12.94 10.05 4.04
C HIS A 8 11.92 10.14 2.89
N ILE A 9 12.37 10.19 1.63
CA ILE A 9 11.48 10.18 0.46
C ILE A 9 10.87 8.80 0.28
N VAL A 10 11.67 7.74 0.41
CA VAL A 10 11.17 6.36 0.30
C VAL A 10 10.20 6.04 1.46
N ARG A 11 10.46 6.54 2.67
CA ARG A 11 9.52 6.43 3.80
C ARG A 11 8.19 7.12 3.50
N GLN A 12 8.21 8.31 2.90
CA GLN A 12 6.98 8.97 2.45
C GLN A 12 6.19 8.12 1.44
N HIS A 13 6.86 7.39 0.54
CA HIS A 13 6.16 6.45 -0.33
C HIS A 13 5.47 5.33 0.46
N ALA A 14 6.12 4.78 1.48
CA ALA A 14 5.53 3.74 2.34
C ALA A 14 4.32 4.27 3.12
N GLU A 15 4.45 5.42 3.77
CA GLU A 15 3.38 6.07 4.52
C GLU A 15 2.19 6.43 3.63
N GLN A 16 2.44 7.05 2.46
CA GLN A 16 1.37 7.42 1.55
C GLN A 16 0.69 6.18 0.96
N ALA A 17 1.42 5.12 0.62
CA ALA A 17 0.80 3.88 0.17
C ALA A 17 -0.08 3.26 1.26
N ALA A 18 0.38 3.22 2.51
CA ALA A 18 -0.40 2.70 3.63
C ALA A 18 -1.68 3.51 3.85
N PHE A 19 -1.56 4.84 3.89
CA PHE A 19 -2.71 5.74 4.04
C PHE A 19 -3.71 5.64 2.88
N LEU A 20 -3.25 5.57 1.63
CA LEU A 20 -4.15 5.47 0.48
C LEU A 20 -4.86 4.12 0.42
N TRP A 21 -4.20 3.04 0.86
CA TRP A 21 -4.83 1.75 1.03
C TRP A 21 -6.00 1.83 2.02
N THR A 22 -5.84 2.47 3.19
CA THR A 22 -6.93 2.54 4.17
C THR A 22 -8.14 3.32 3.64
N ILE A 23 -7.93 4.38 2.85
CA ILE A 23 -9.02 5.10 2.17
C ILE A 23 -9.73 4.19 1.15
N TYR A 24 -8.95 3.50 0.32
CA TYR A 24 -9.48 2.60 -0.69
C TYR A 24 -10.30 1.48 -0.06
N ASP A 25 -9.73 0.80 0.95
CA ASP A 25 -10.36 -0.32 1.62
C ASP A 25 -11.65 0.08 2.33
N ARG A 26 -11.64 1.21 3.04
CA ARG A 26 -12.83 1.76 3.71
C ARG A 26 -13.94 2.08 2.73
N HIS A 27 -13.61 2.72 1.61
CA HIS A 27 -14.60 3.03 0.59
C HIS A 27 -15.18 1.76 -0.06
N MET A 28 -14.37 0.73 -0.26
CA MET A 28 -14.86 -0.57 -0.76
C MET A 28 -15.74 -1.32 0.25
N LEU A 29 -15.64 -1.03 1.54
CA LEU A 29 -16.53 -1.57 2.58
C LEU A 29 -17.81 -0.75 2.73
N ASN A 30 -17.74 0.57 2.58
CA ASN A 30 -18.84 1.50 2.84
C ASN A 30 -18.97 2.53 1.69
N PRO A 31 -19.37 2.10 0.48
CA PRO A 31 -19.45 2.98 -0.68
C PRO A 31 -20.43 4.15 -0.47
N GLU A 32 -21.42 3.99 0.41
CA GLU A 32 -22.41 5.00 0.76
C GLU A 32 -21.88 6.12 1.67
N GLU A 33 -20.75 5.95 2.37
CA GLU A 33 -20.19 6.99 3.24
C GLU A 33 -19.65 8.20 2.46
N ASN A 34 -19.41 8.05 1.15
CA ASN A 34 -18.86 9.10 0.31
C ASN A 34 -19.42 9.04 -1.12
N GLU A 35 -20.59 9.64 -1.32
CA GLU A 35 -21.24 9.75 -2.62
C GLU A 35 -20.42 10.54 -3.67
N GLU A 36 -19.48 11.39 -3.23
CA GLU A 36 -18.58 12.12 -4.14
C GLU A 36 -17.49 11.23 -4.72
N MET A 37 -17.21 10.07 -4.11
CA MET A 37 -16.21 9.11 -4.59
C MET A 37 -16.73 8.33 -5.80
N ASP A 38 -16.82 9.02 -6.94
CA ASP A 38 -17.16 8.42 -8.22
C ASP A 38 -16.01 7.54 -8.79
N ALA A 39 -16.31 6.82 -9.86
CA ALA A 39 -15.37 5.92 -10.52
C ALA A 39 -14.06 6.61 -10.96
N LEU A 40 -14.11 7.89 -11.33
CA LEU A 40 -12.93 8.66 -11.75
C LEU A 40 -12.05 9.03 -10.55
N ARG A 41 -12.65 9.43 -9.42
CA ARG A 41 -11.89 9.68 -8.18
C ARG A 41 -11.28 8.39 -7.64
N LEU A 42 -12.03 7.29 -7.70
CA LEU A 42 -11.53 5.97 -7.31
C LEU A 42 -10.36 5.52 -8.19
N SER A 43 -10.44 5.69 -9.51
CA SER A 43 -9.33 5.32 -10.40
C SER A 43 -8.06 6.13 -10.09
N ARG A 44 -8.19 7.44 -9.83
CA ARG A 44 -7.07 8.30 -9.43
C ARG A 44 -6.47 7.92 -8.07
N LEU A 45 -7.31 7.47 -7.13
CA LEU A 45 -6.85 6.98 -5.83
C LEU A 45 -5.98 5.73 -6.03
N ILE A 46 -6.45 4.77 -6.84
CA ILE A 46 -5.72 3.55 -7.18
C ILE A 46 -4.41 3.89 -7.90
N GLU A 47 -4.43 4.76 -8.91
CA GLU A 47 -3.23 5.20 -9.62
C GLU A 47 -2.17 5.80 -8.69
N ARG A 48 -2.60 6.64 -7.73
CA ARG A 48 -1.69 7.24 -6.75
C ARG A 48 -1.12 6.19 -5.79
N LEU A 49 -1.95 5.25 -5.31
CA LEU A 49 -1.52 4.15 -4.47
C LEU A 49 -0.46 3.28 -5.20
N GLU A 50 -0.74 2.90 -6.44
CA GLU A 50 0.19 2.16 -7.30
C GLU A 50 1.49 2.90 -7.52
N ALA A 51 1.44 4.20 -7.79
CA ALA A 51 2.66 5.00 -7.97
C ALA A 51 3.54 5.00 -6.72
N HIS A 52 2.94 5.00 -5.52
CA HIS A 52 3.71 4.90 -4.29
C HIS A 52 4.33 3.51 -4.09
N LEU A 53 3.57 2.43 -4.35
CA LEU A 53 4.09 1.07 -4.34
C LEU A 53 5.22 0.86 -5.37
N ASP A 54 5.07 1.40 -6.57
CA ASP A 54 6.09 1.34 -7.62
C ASP A 54 7.37 2.08 -7.22
N GLY A 55 7.25 3.23 -6.53
CA GLY A 55 8.40 3.92 -5.94
C GLY A 55 9.18 3.05 -4.94
N LEU A 56 8.46 2.31 -4.08
CA LEU A 56 9.08 1.36 -3.14
C LEU A 56 9.73 0.17 -3.86
N ARG A 57 9.07 -0.38 -4.89
CA ARG A 57 9.62 -1.47 -5.72
C ARG A 57 10.91 -1.04 -6.44
N VAL A 58 10.95 0.20 -6.94
CA VAL A 58 12.15 0.78 -7.56
C VAL A 58 13.28 0.96 -6.54
N ALA A 59 12.96 1.33 -5.30
CA ALA A 59 13.94 1.41 -4.21
C ALA A 59 14.46 0.03 -3.76
N GLY A 60 13.88 -1.08 -4.25
CA GLY A 60 14.38 -2.43 -4.05
C GLY A 60 14.51 -2.82 -2.59
N ALA A 61 15.71 -3.24 -2.19
CA ALA A 61 15.98 -3.68 -0.82
C ALA A 61 15.77 -2.56 0.23
N ASP A 62 16.07 -1.31 -0.12
CA ASP A 62 15.82 -0.17 0.77
C ASP A 62 14.33 0.11 0.93
N GLY A 63 13.54 -0.03 -0.14
CA GLY A 63 12.08 0.07 -0.07
C GLY A 63 11.47 -0.98 0.86
N LEU A 64 11.94 -2.23 0.76
CA LEU A 64 11.51 -3.31 1.65
C LEU A 64 11.92 -3.05 3.11
N ARG A 65 13.18 -2.68 3.34
CA ARG A 65 13.70 -2.36 4.69
C ARG A 65 12.89 -1.24 5.34
N ILE A 66 12.63 -0.16 4.62
CA ILE A 66 11.88 0.99 5.14
C ILE A 66 10.42 0.61 5.43
N ALA A 67 9.79 -0.20 4.59
CA ALA A 67 8.44 -0.71 4.87
C ALA A 67 8.40 -1.62 6.11
N GLN A 68 9.46 -2.41 6.35
CA GLN A 68 9.59 -3.21 7.57
C GLN A 68 9.77 -2.34 8.82
N GLU A 69 10.63 -1.32 8.74
CA GLU A 69 10.83 -0.34 9.82
C GLU A 69 9.52 0.39 10.14
N LEU A 70 8.79 0.85 9.11
CA LEU A 70 7.51 1.53 9.28
C LEU A 70 6.46 0.62 9.92
N PHE A 71 6.34 -0.64 9.49
CA PHE A 71 5.42 -1.61 10.11
C PHE A 71 5.80 -1.95 11.56
N ALA A 72 7.10 -2.00 11.86
CA ALA A 72 7.57 -2.22 13.23
C ALA A 72 7.22 -1.05 14.16
N GLU A 73 7.20 0.18 13.62
CA GLU A 73 6.80 1.39 14.34
C GLU A 73 5.28 1.51 14.47
N TYR A 74 4.55 1.17 13.41
CA TYR A 74 3.09 1.26 13.30
C TYR A 74 2.51 -0.05 12.75
N PRO A 75 2.18 -1.02 13.61
CA PRO A 75 1.66 -2.32 13.18
C PRO A 75 0.17 -2.24 12.83
N GLU A 76 -0.18 -1.47 11.81
CA GLU A 76 -1.56 -1.26 11.33
C GLU A 76 -1.82 -1.94 9.98
N PRO A 77 -3.09 -2.10 9.54
CA PRO A 77 -3.43 -2.75 8.29
C PRO A 77 -2.78 -2.14 7.03
N GLY A 78 -2.61 -0.82 6.99
CA GLY A 78 -1.99 -0.13 5.86
C GLY A 78 -0.52 -0.51 5.67
N GLU A 79 0.25 -0.48 6.75
CA GLU A 79 1.67 -0.78 6.77
C GLU A 79 1.91 -2.27 6.47
N LEU A 80 1.09 -3.15 7.05
CA LEU A 80 1.16 -4.58 6.74
C LEU A 80 0.82 -4.86 5.27
N PHE A 81 -0.19 -4.17 4.72
CA PHE A 81 -0.55 -4.27 3.32
C PHE A 81 0.63 -3.88 2.41
N VAL A 82 1.25 -2.72 2.66
CA VAL A 82 2.42 -2.25 1.90
C VAL A 82 3.55 -3.27 1.99
N LEU A 83 3.90 -3.73 3.19
CA LEU A 83 4.95 -4.72 3.41
C LEU A 83 4.69 -6.02 2.63
N ARG A 84 3.42 -6.47 2.56
CA ARG A 84 3.02 -7.65 1.81
C ARG A 84 3.14 -7.44 0.29
N MET A 85 2.76 -6.27 -0.21
CA MET A 85 2.85 -5.91 -1.64
C MET A 85 4.28 -5.80 -2.17
N LEU A 86 5.27 -5.69 -1.28
CA LEU A 86 6.70 -5.71 -1.62
C LEU A 86 7.33 -7.11 -1.58
N GLN A 87 6.60 -8.13 -1.14
CA GLN A 87 7.13 -9.50 -1.12
C GLN A 87 7.21 -10.10 -2.53
N PRO A 88 8.15 -11.03 -2.79
CA PRO A 88 8.26 -11.69 -4.10
C PRO A 88 6.96 -12.34 -4.59
N GLY A 89 6.14 -12.87 -3.68
CA GLY A 89 4.85 -13.49 -4.02
C GLY A 89 3.77 -12.50 -4.47
N ALA A 90 3.97 -11.19 -4.26
CA ALA A 90 3.10 -10.13 -4.75
C ALA A 90 3.68 -9.41 -5.99
N ALA A 91 4.80 -9.90 -6.52
CA ALA A 91 5.42 -9.31 -7.70
C ALA A 91 4.45 -9.35 -8.89
N GLY A 92 4.22 -8.18 -9.50
CA GLY A 92 3.30 -8.03 -10.63
C GLY A 92 1.82 -7.89 -10.26
N LEU A 93 1.44 -8.04 -8.99
CA LEU A 93 0.06 -7.77 -8.56
C LEU A 93 -0.22 -6.27 -8.60
N ARG A 94 -1.40 -5.92 -9.13
CA ARG A 94 -1.98 -4.59 -9.11
C ARG A 94 -3.20 -4.57 -8.20
N ILE A 95 -3.50 -3.41 -7.62
CA ILE A 95 -4.64 -3.16 -6.74
C ILE A 95 -5.96 -3.60 -7.39
N ALA A 96 -6.11 -3.32 -8.69
CA ALA A 96 -7.30 -3.67 -9.46
C ALA A 96 -7.53 -5.20 -9.60
N ASP A 97 -6.47 -6.00 -9.45
CA ASP A 97 -6.52 -7.46 -9.58
C ASP A 97 -6.63 -8.19 -8.23
N LEU A 98 -6.67 -7.44 -7.12
CA LEU A 98 -6.71 -8.02 -5.78
C LEU A 98 -8.10 -8.57 -5.43
N ASP A 99 -8.11 -9.78 -4.88
CA ASP A 99 -9.25 -10.31 -4.14
C ASP A 99 -9.27 -9.66 -2.74
N LEU A 100 -10.03 -8.56 -2.59
CA LEU A 100 -10.03 -7.77 -1.36
C LEU A 100 -10.51 -8.56 -0.13
N ALA A 101 -11.37 -9.57 -0.31
CA ALA A 101 -11.80 -10.42 0.78
C ALA A 101 -10.61 -11.24 1.33
N LYS A 102 -9.80 -11.84 0.45
CA LYS A 102 -8.59 -12.57 0.86
C LYS A 102 -7.52 -11.65 1.43
N VAL A 103 -7.39 -10.43 0.90
CA VAL A 103 -6.47 -9.44 1.45
C VAL A 103 -6.85 -9.12 2.89
N ARG A 104 -8.12 -8.77 3.15
CA ARG A 104 -8.61 -8.47 4.51
C ARG A 104 -8.43 -9.66 5.45
N GLU A 105 -8.82 -10.86 5.04
CA GLU A 105 -8.61 -12.08 5.83
C GLU A 105 -7.14 -12.28 6.21
N TYR A 106 -6.22 -12.04 5.26
CA TYR A 106 -4.79 -12.10 5.52
C TYR A 106 -4.33 -11.03 6.52
N LEU A 107 -4.79 -9.78 6.38
CA LEU A 107 -4.40 -8.69 7.26
C LEU A 107 -4.90 -8.95 8.69
N ASP A 108 -6.18 -9.31 8.85
CA ASP A 108 -6.80 -9.62 10.14
C ASP A 108 -6.07 -10.77 10.84
N ALA A 109 -5.80 -11.86 10.12
CA ALA A 109 -5.10 -13.03 10.67
C ALA A 109 -3.65 -12.75 11.11
N LYS A 110 -3.06 -11.63 10.68
CA LYS A 110 -1.68 -11.24 11.00
C LYS A 110 -1.58 -10.12 12.03
N LEU A 111 -2.64 -9.36 12.24
CA LEU A 111 -2.68 -8.26 13.21
C LEU A 111 -3.30 -8.64 14.55
N GLY A 112 -4.18 -9.66 14.58
CA GLY A 112 -4.72 -10.22 15.83
C GLY A 112 -5.98 -9.54 16.28
#